data_AF-X1I516-F1
#
_entry.id   AF-X1I516-F1
#
_cell.length_a   1.000
_cell.length_b   1.000
_cell.length_c   1.000
_cell.angle_alpha   90.00
_cell.angle_beta   90.00
_cell.angle_gamma   90.00
#
_symmetry.space_group_name_H-M   'P 1'
#
loop_
_entity.id
_entity.type
_entity.pdbx_description
1 polymer ?
#
loop_
_entity_poly.entity_id
_entity_poly.type
_entity_poly.pdbx_seq_one_letter_code
_entity_poly.pdbx_strand_id
1 'polypeptide(L)'
;MIIPIFLFIFTSSKSTGSIDNASGVSILIELAKYVKENPLTNYDVLFLWCGAEEWGLKGSKKFVAKYAKEYNKIYDLSKSININIDMVGTYIGLLNKSGLLFKKAKNKNLNQLIRASAEELNIPITLYNKKIKPKSDYISFNKRNSLLIRNFKKINHT
;
A
#
# COMPACT_ATOMS: atom_id res chain seq x y z
N MET A 1 -37.18 -27.83 4.62
CA MET A 1 -35.88 -27.32 4.11
C MET A 1 -35.73 -25.89 4.60
N ILE A 2 -34.83 -25.63 5.55
CA ILE A 2 -34.60 -24.29 6.09
C ILE A 2 -33.55 -23.62 5.20
N ILE A 3 -33.94 -22.57 4.48
CA ILE A 3 -33.00 -21.74 3.71
C ILE A 3 -32.60 -20.57 4.63
N PRO A 4 -31.33 -20.46 5.05
CA PRO A 4 -30.90 -19.30 5.81
C PRO A 4 -30.93 -18.07 4.89
N ILE A 5 -31.81 -17.12 5.22
CA ILE A 5 -31.85 -15.80 4.58
C ILE A 5 -30.83 -14.92 5.30
N PHE A 6 -29.75 -14.56 4.59
CA PHE A 6 -28.80 -13.57 5.08
C PHE A 6 -29.31 -12.17 4.71
N LEU A 7 -29.89 -11.49 5.69
CA LEU A 7 -30.27 -10.09 5.56
C LEU A 7 -29.04 -9.21 5.77
N PHE A 8 -28.50 -8.63 4.70
CA PHE A 8 -27.46 -7.61 4.78
C PHE A 8 -28.09 -6.24 4.93
N ILE A 9 -28.12 -5.72 6.16
CA ILE A 9 -28.52 -4.35 6.44
C ILE A 9 -27.31 -3.44 6.16
N PHE A 10 -27.34 -2.72 5.04
CA PHE A 10 -26.35 -1.68 4.74
C PHE A 10 -26.78 -0.38 5.41
N THR A 11 -26.21 -0.08 6.57
CA THR A 11 -26.35 1.24 7.19
C THR A 11 -25.34 2.19 6.55
N SER A 12 -25.78 3.30 5.96
CA SER A 12 -24.87 4.36 5.51
C SER A 12 -24.55 5.31 6.67
N SER A 13 -23.53 4.99 7.47
CA SER A 13 -22.93 5.99 8.34
C SER A 13 -22.23 7.01 7.45
N LYS A 14 -22.68 8.26 7.42
CA LYS A 14 -21.98 9.34 6.71
C LYS A 14 -20.60 9.52 7.34
N SER A 15 -19.55 9.07 6.65
CA SER A 15 -18.16 9.39 6.98
C SER A 15 -17.79 10.69 6.28
N THR A 16 -17.05 11.57 6.96
CA THR A 16 -16.47 12.76 6.34
C THR A 16 -15.31 12.43 5.40
N GLY A 17 -14.79 11.20 5.46
CA GLY A 17 -13.62 10.76 4.69
C GLY A 17 -12.31 11.43 5.10
N SER A 18 -12.29 12.17 6.23
CA SER A 18 -11.12 12.94 6.67
C SER A 18 -9.96 12.03 7.04
N ILE A 19 -10.23 10.96 7.80
CA ILE A 19 -9.22 9.94 8.13
C ILE A 19 -9.05 8.97 6.96
N ASP A 20 -10.13 8.42 6.42
CA ASP A 20 -10.13 7.43 5.33
C ASP A 20 -10.62 8.05 4.00
N ASN A 21 -9.75 8.44 3.07
CA ASN A 21 -8.29 8.54 3.20
C ASN A 21 -7.77 9.93 2.84
N ALA A 22 -8.56 10.99 3.07
CA ALA A 22 -8.09 12.37 2.82
C ALA A 22 -6.82 12.70 3.62
N SER A 23 -6.61 12.07 4.77
CA SER A 23 -5.38 12.17 5.54
C SER A 23 -4.15 11.69 4.76
N GLY A 24 -4.18 10.51 4.13
CA GLY A 24 -3.11 10.04 3.26
C GLY A 24 -2.92 10.93 2.03
N VAL A 25 -4.01 11.46 1.46
CA VAL A 25 -3.95 12.44 0.36
C VAL A 25 -3.15 13.68 0.79
N SER A 26 -3.44 14.24 1.97
CA SER A 26 -2.77 15.44 2.46
C SER A 26 -1.26 15.22 2.66
N ILE A 27 -0.86 14.06 3.19
CA ILE A 27 0.55 13.69 3.36
C ILE A 27 1.25 13.58 2.00
N LEU A 28 0.63 12.92 1.02
CA LEU A 28 1.20 12.79 -0.32
C LEU A 28 1.40 14.16 -1.00
N ILE A 29 0.46 15.10 -0.81
CA ILE A 29 0.58 16.45 -1.36
C ILE A 29 1.78 17.18 -0.72
N GLU A 30 1.92 17.10 0.60
CA GLU A 30 3.03 17.78 1.30
C GLU A 30 4.38 17.15 0.97
N LEU A 31 4.46 15.82 0.89
CA LEU A 31 5.65 15.13 0.41
C LEU A 31 6.01 15.50 -1.02
N ALA A 32 5.02 15.69 -1.90
CA ALA A 32 5.27 16.11 -3.27
C ALA A 32 5.89 17.51 -3.36
N LYS A 33 5.44 18.46 -2.52
CA LYS A 33 6.09 19.78 -2.40
C LYS A 33 7.52 19.64 -1.89
N TYR A 34 7.71 18.88 -0.82
CA TYR A 34 9.03 18.67 -0.22
C TYR A 34 10.03 18.05 -1.22
N VAL A 35 9.63 16.98 -1.93
CA VAL A 35 10.49 16.29 -2.92
C VAL A 35 10.76 17.17 -4.14
N LYS A 36 9.84 18.07 -4.51
CA LYS A 36 10.08 19.05 -5.58
C LYS A 36 11.24 20.01 -5.21
N GLU A 37 11.30 20.43 -3.95
CA GLU A 37 12.37 21.30 -3.45
C GLU A 37 13.64 20.52 -3.08
N ASN A 38 13.48 19.24 -2.72
CA ASN A 38 14.54 18.34 -2.26
C ASN A 38 14.51 17.02 -3.05
N PRO A 39 14.93 17.02 -4.32
CA PRO A 39 14.86 15.84 -5.17
C PRO A 39 15.74 14.72 -4.63
N LEU A 40 15.23 13.49 -4.68
CA LEU A 40 15.99 12.31 -4.27
C LEU A 40 17.04 11.97 -5.32
N THR A 41 18.26 11.64 -4.88
CA THR A 41 19.28 11.07 -5.75
C THR A 41 19.02 9.57 -5.93
N ASN A 42 19.16 9.07 -7.17
CA ASN A 42 19.01 7.65 -7.54
C ASN A 42 17.59 7.06 -7.52
N TYR A 43 16.57 7.85 -7.20
CA TYR A 43 15.19 7.39 -7.17
C TYR A 43 14.26 8.35 -7.90
N ASP A 44 13.49 7.80 -8.85
CA ASP A 44 12.31 8.48 -9.36
C ASP A 44 11.12 8.24 -8.43
N VAL A 45 10.43 9.31 -8.06
CA VAL A 45 9.31 9.27 -7.11
C VAL A 45 7.99 9.43 -7.84
N LEU A 46 7.09 8.46 -7.67
CA LEU A 46 5.73 8.52 -8.18
C LEU A 46 4.76 8.74 -7.01
N PHE A 47 4.14 9.92 -6.98
CA PHE A 47 2.97 10.17 -6.14
C PHE A 47 1.72 9.68 -6.86
N LEU A 48 0.97 8.77 -6.23
CA LEU A 48 -0.17 8.10 -6.85
C LEU A 48 -1.40 8.13 -5.94
N TRP A 49 -2.47 8.73 -6.43
CA TRP A 49 -3.79 8.71 -5.82
C TRP A 49 -4.70 7.74 -6.58
N CYS A 50 -5.10 6.66 -5.92
CA CYS A 50 -5.98 5.65 -6.51
C CYS A 50 -7.44 5.96 -6.18
N GLY A 51 -8.27 6.13 -7.20
CA GLY A 51 -9.72 6.19 -7.01
C GLY A 51 -10.34 4.82 -6.80
N ALA A 52 -11.54 4.78 -6.20
CA ALA A 52 -12.35 3.56 -6.07
C ALA A 52 -11.63 2.39 -5.35
N GLU A 53 -10.83 2.71 -4.31
CA GLU A 53 -10.27 1.74 -3.35
C GLU A 53 -11.42 0.97 -2.67
N GLU A 54 -12.38 1.71 -2.10
CA GLU A 54 -13.55 1.19 -1.37
C GLU A 54 -14.49 0.34 -2.22
N TRP A 55 -14.39 0.45 -3.54
CA TRP A 55 -15.13 -0.38 -4.50
C TRP A 55 -14.30 -1.58 -5.00
N GLY A 56 -13.32 -2.01 -4.20
CA GLY A 56 -12.52 -3.21 -4.44
C GLY A 56 -11.23 -2.95 -5.20
N LEU A 57 -10.49 -1.88 -4.87
CA LEU A 57 -9.16 -1.54 -5.41
C LEU A 57 -9.16 -1.26 -6.92
N LYS A 58 -10.26 -0.73 -7.47
CA LYS A 58 -10.43 -0.63 -8.93
C LYS A 58 -9.38 0.29 -9.56
N GLY A 59 -9.07 1.42 -8.92
CA GLY A 59 -8.06 2.38 -9.39
C GLY A 59 -6.66 1.77 -9.47
N SER A 60 -6.14 1.24 -8.36
CA SER A 60 -4.80 0.64 -8.33
C SER A 60 -4.67 -0.57 -9.26
N LYS A 61 -5.71 -1.41 -9.37
CA LYS A 61 -5.73 -2.52 -10.34
C LYS A 61 -5.61 -2.02 -11.78
N LYS A 62 -6.38 -0.99 -12.15
CA LYS A 62 -6.35 -0.40 -13.50
C LYS A 62 -5.00 0.26 -13.78
N PHE A 63 -4.44 0.99 -12.83
CA PHE A 63 -3.10 1.58 -12.93
C PHE A 63 -2.03 0.52 -13.20
N VAL A 64 -1.95 -0.50 -12.35
CA VAL A 64 -1.00 -1.61 -12.49
C VAL A 64 -1.20 -2.37 -13.81
N ALA A 65 -2.46 -2.55 -14.24
CA ALA A 65 -2.76 -3.20 -15.50
C ALA A 65 -2.23 -2.44 -16.72
N LYS A 66 -2.34 -1.10 -16.69
CA LYS A 66 -1.95 -0.21 -17.76
C LYS A 66 -0.44 0.00 -17.83
N TYR A 67 0.21 0.32 -16.71
CA TYR A 67 1.57 0.88 -16.74
C TYR A 67 2.68 -0.10 -16.34
N ALA A 68 2.40 -1.20 -15.63
CA ALA A 68 3.46 -2.05 -15.09
C ALA A 68 4.38 -2.66 -16.16
N LYS A 69 3.85 -2.98 -17.35
CA LYS A 69 4.67 -3.52 -18.46
C LYS A 69 5.63 -2.47 -19.01
N GLU A 70 5.19 -1.23 -19.08
CA GLU A 70 6.00 -0.11 -19.57
C GLU A 70 7.08 0.25 -18.56
N TYR A 71 6.72 0.41 -17.29
CA TYR A 71 7.70 0.69 -16.23
C TYR A 71 8.74 -0.42 -16.07
N ASN A 72 8.39 -1.69 -16.28
CA ASN A 72 9.37 -2.78 -16.23
C ASN A 72 10.42 -2.73 -17.36
N LYS A 73 10.23 -1.90 -18.39
CA LYS A 73 11.25 -1.68 -19.44
C LYS A 73 12.26 -0.61 -19.04
N ILE A 74 11.87 0.29 -18.15
CA ILE A 74 12.61 1.50 -17.80
C ILE A 74 13.23 1.36 -16.40
N TYR A 75 12.56 0.63 -15.50
CA TYR A 75 12.94 0.46 -14.10
C TYR A 75 13.07 -1.01 -13.73
N ASP A 76 14.04 -1.31 -12.86
CA ASP A 76 14.08 -2.58 -12.13
C ASP A 76 13.03 -2.56 -11.01
N LEU A 77 11.81 -3.03 -11.33
CA LEU A 77 10.70 -3.07 -10.39
C LEU A 77 10.97 -3.94 -9.16
N SER A 78 11.97 -4.84 -9.19
CA SER A 78 12.35 -5.63 -8.01
C SER A 78 13.01 -4.80 -6.91
N LYS A 79 13.58 -3.65 -7.28
CA LYS A 79 14.20 -2.67 -6.37
C LYS A 79 13.26 -1.51 -6.00
N SER A 80 12.05 -1.49 -6.56
CA SER A 80 11.06 -0.45 -6.26
C SER A 80 10.51 -0.59 -4.83
N ILE A 81 10.29 0.56 -4.18
CA ILE A 81 9.69 0.63 -2.85
C ILE A 81 8.28 1.19 -3.01
N ASN A 82 7.27 0.46 -2.52
CA ASN A 82 5.89 0.92 -2.47
C ASN A 82 5.50 1.19 -1.01
N ILE A 83 5.28 2.47 -0.71
CA ILE A 83 4.77 2.94 0.58
C ILE A 83 3.31 3.37 0.38
N ASN A 84 2.40 2.73 1.09
CA ASN A 84 0.98 2.98 1.01
C ASN A 84 0.53 3.67 2.30
N ILE A 85 0.05 4.91 2.18
CA ILE A 85 -0.40 5.73 3.30
C ILE A 85 -1.92 5.71 3.30
N ASP A 86 -2.48 5.06 4.31
CA ASP A 86 -3.92 4.82 4.40
C ASP A 86 -4.39 4.93 5.85
N MET A 87 -5.22 5.93 6.10
CA MET A 87 -5.73 6.34 7.41
C MET A 87 -4.65 6.79 8.41
N VAL A 88 -4.09 7.99 8.20
CA VAL A 88 -3.14 8.61 9.13
C VAL A 88 -3.72 9.91 9.70
N GLY A 89 -4.51 9.82 10.77
CA GLY A 89 -5.16 11.01 11.36
C GLY A 89 -5.31 11.01 12.88
N THR A 90 -5.23 9.85 13.53
CA THR A 90 -5.31 9.74 15.00
C THR A 90 -3.95 9.39 15.61
N TYR A 91 -3.20 8.52 14.92
CA TYR A 91 -1.83 8.13 15.27
C TYR A 91 -1.15 7.57 14.01
N ILE A 92 0.18 7.47 14.03
CA ILE A 92 0.93 6.81 12.95
C ILE A 92 1.05 5.32 13.27
N GLY A 93 0.26 4.51 12.56
CA GLY A 93 0.30 3.06 12.67
C GLY A 93 1.25 2.43 11.65
N LEU A 94 2.18 1.58 12.10
CA LEU A 94 3.03 0.78 11.22
C LEU A 94 2.64 -0.71 11.28
N LEU A 95 2.23 -1.27 10.13
CA LEU A 95 1.86 -2.69 10.03
C LEU A 95 3.10 -3.57 10.17
N ASN A 96 3.25 -4.20 11.34
CA ASN A 96 4.40 -5.04 11.62
C ASN A 96 4.19 -6.48 11.15
N LYS A 97 3.09 -7.12 11.56
CA LYS A 97 2.80 -8.51 11.23
C LYS A 97 1.33 -8.73 10.87
N SER A 98 1.07 -9.70 10.00
CA SER A 98 -0.30 -10.16 9.72
C SER A 98 -0.40 -11.68 9.58
N GLY A 99 -1.50 -12.27 10.06
CA GLY A 99 -1.81 -13.68 9.86
C GLY A 99 -2.76 -14.24 10.92
N LEU A 100 -3.61 -15.19 10.51
CA LEU A 100 -4.66 -15.74 11.37
C LEU A 100 -4.08 -16.69 12.44
N LEU A 101 -3.28 -17.66 12.00
CA LEU A 101 -2.61 -18.66 12.87
C LEU A 101 -1.13 -18.30 13.10
N PHE A 102 -0.42 -17.94 12.03
CA PHE A 102 0.99 -17.54 12.10
C PHE A 102 1.17 -16.13 11.56
N LYS A 103 1.53 -15.20 12.45
CA LYS A 103 1.78 -13.79 12.10
C LYS A 103 3.10 -13.67 11.34
N LYS A 104 3.05 -13.41 10.03
CA LYS A 104 4.24 -13.16 9.21
C LYS A 104 4.60 -11.67 9.25
N ALA A 105 5.87 -11.38 9.50
CA ALA A 105 6.40 -10.02 9.41
C ALA A 105 6.24 -9.46 8.00
N LYS A 106 5.88 -8.19 7.90
CA LYS A 106 5.83 -7.44 6.64
C LYS A 106 7.11 -6.65 6.47
N ASN A 107 7.69 -6.76 5.27
CA ASN A 107 8.82 -5.95 4.79
C ASN A 107 9.79 -5.52 5.90
N LYS A 108 10.44 -6.49 6.58
CA LYS A 108 11.22 -6.26 7.82
C LYS A 108 12.20 -5.09 7.68
N ASN A 109 12.94 -5.04 6.57
CA ASN A 109 13.95 -4.01 6.31
C ASN A 109 13.32 -2.60 6.22
N LEU A 110 12.22 -2.47 5.46
CA LEU A 110 11.52 -1.18 5.33
C LEU A 110 10.91 -0.75 6.67
N ASN A 111 10.31 -1.68 7.41
CA ASN A 111 9.77 -1.38 8.73
C ASN A 111 10.89 -0.96 9.71
N GLN A 112 12.06 -1.57 9.64
CA GLN A 112 13.21 -1.16 10.46
C GLN A 112 13.69 0.24 10.10
N LEU A 113 13.78 0.58 8.81
CA LEU A 113 14.14 1.91 8.35
C LEU A 113 13.15 2.97 8.85
N ILE A 114 11.84 2.74 8.65
CA ILE A 114 10.79 3.66 9.12
C ILE A 114 10.88 3.87 10.64
N ARG A 115 11.15 2.80 11.39
CA ARG A 115 11.33 2.89 12.85
C ARG A 115 12.54 3.71 13.25
N ALA A 116 13.69 3.45 12.63
CA ALA A 116 14.91 4.20 12.92
C ALA A 116 14.73 5.69 12.61
N SER A 117 14.13 6.03 11.47
CA SER A 117 13.82 7.42 11.12
C SER A 117 12.82 8.07 12.08
N ALA A 118 11.80 7.33 12.53
CA ALA A 118 10.85 7.85 13.51
C ALA A 118 11.51 8.09 14.88
N GLU A 119 12.40 7.20 15.31
CA GLU A 119 13.19 7.35 16.55
C GLU A 119 14.13 8.56 16.46
N GLU A 120 14.85 8.73 15.35
CA GLU A 120 15.74 9.88 15.09
C GLU A 120 14.98 11.21 15.10
N LEU A 121 13.78 11.24 14.51
CA LEU A 121 12.94 12.45 14.41
C LEU A 121 12.02 12.67 15.62
N ASN A 122 12.10 11.82 16.66
CA ASN A 122 11.20 11.83 17.82
C ASN A 122 9.70 11.78 17.45
N ILE A 123 9.35 11.04 16.39
CA ILE A 123 7.97 10.85 15.92
C ILE A 123 7.37 9.59 16.57
N PRO A 124 6.28 9.70 17.35
CA PRO A 124 5.67 8.53 17.95
C PRO A 124 4.98 7.65 16.90
N ILE A 125 5.38 6.38 16.84
CA ILE A 125 4.78 5.37 15.96
C ILE A 125 4.27 4.18 16.76
N THR A 126 3.10 3.65 16.38
CA THR A 126 2.51 2.48 17.00
C THR A 126 2.61 1.27 16.08
N LEU A 127 3.29 0.21 16.52
CA LEU A 127 3.32 -1.05 15.79
C LEU A 127 2.00 -1.78 15.97
N TYR A 128 1.32 -2.10 14.87
CA TYR A 128 0.09 -2.89 14.93
C TYR A 128 0.22 -4.21 14.19
N ASN A 129 -0.43 -5.24 14.74
CA ASN A 129 -0.46 -6.59 14.21
C ASN A 129 -1.91 -6.98 13.92
N LYS A 130 -2.26 -7.32 12.67
CA LYS A 130 -3.64 -7.74 12.33
C LYS A 130 -3.76 -9.24 12.14
N LYS A 131 -4.87 -9.83 12.63
CA LYS A 131 -5.22 -11.23 12.33
C LYS A 131 -5.57 -11.41 10.85
N ILE A 132 -6.38 -10.49 10.31
CA ILE A 132 -6.76 -10.43 8.90
C ILE A 132 -5.86 -9.44 8.18
N LYS A 133 -5.28 -9.84 7.04
CA LYS A 133 -4.45 -8.94 6.23
C LYS A 133 -5.30 -7.75 5.78
N PRO A 134 -4.93 -6.49 6.13
CA PRO A 134 -5.67 -5.33 5.66
C PRO A 134 -5.57 -5.27 4.13
N LYS A 135 -6.72 -5.02 3.49
CA LYS A 135 -6.81 -4.76 2.07
C LYS A 135 -6.73 -3.25 1.87
N SER A 136 -5.82 -2.86 1.00
CA SER A 136 -5.59 -1.48 0.55
C SER A 136 -4.75 -1.57 -0.74
N ASP A 137 -4.53 -0.45 -1.41
CA ASP A 137 -4.02 -0.40 -2.79
C ASP A 137 -2.67 -1.12 -3.00
N TYR A 138 -1.80 -1.16 -1.99
CA TYR A 138 -0.51 -1.88 -2.04
C TYR A 138 -0.63 -3.36 -2.45
N ILE A 139 -1.80 -3.98 -2.29
CA ILE A 139 -2.06 -5.36 -2.72
C ILE A 139 -1.97 -5.50 -4.24
N SER A 140 -2.47 -4.52 -4.98
CA SER A 140 -2.50 -4.54 -6.46
C SER A 140 -1.10 -4.62 -7.05
N PHE A 141 -0.12 -3.97 -6.41
CA PHE A 141 1.29 -3.95 -6.83
C PHE A 141 2.01 -5.26 -6.52
N ASN A 142 1.77 -5.84 -5.34
CA ASN A 142 2.38 -7.11 -4.93
C ASN A 142 1.99 -8.29 -5.83
N LYS A 143 0.72 -8.35 -6.27
CA LYS A 143 0.21 -9.48 -7.05
C LYS A 143 0.89 -9.59 -8.43
N ARG A 144 1.29 -8.46 -9.03
CA ARG A 144 1.90 -8.46 -10.37
C ARG A 144 3.39 -8.71 -10.36
N ASN A 145 4.15 -8.27 -9.35
CA ASN A 145 5.55 -8.67 -9.17
C ASN A 145 5.68 -10.20 -9.14
N SER A 146 4.76 -10.91 -8.47
CA SER A 146 4.76 -12.37 -8.45
C SER A 146 4.48 -13.02 -9.82
N LEU A 147 3.71 -12.37 -10.69
CA LEU A 147 3.39 -12.82 -12.05
C LEU A 147 4.51 -12.50 -13.04
N LEU A 148 5.13 -11.31 -12.93
CA LEU A 148 6.29 -10.92 -13.72
C LEU A 148 7.47 -11.85 -13.42
N ILE A 149 7.79 -12.09 -12.14
CA ILE A 149 8.85 -13.03 -11.73
C ILE A 149 8.58 -14.46 -12.24
N ARG A 150 7.32 -14.91 -12.21
CA ARG A 150 6.94 -16.23 -12.78
C ARG A 150 7.11 -16.29 -14.30
N ASN A 151 6.78 -15.22 -15.02
CA ASN A 151 6.93 -15.17 -16.47
C ASN A 151 8.41 -15.08 -16.89
N PHE A 152 9.26 -14.38 -16.14
CA PHE A 152 10.72 -14.38 -16.35
C PHE A 152 11.32 -15.78 -16.19
N LYS A 153 10.93 -16.53 -15.15
CA LYS A 153 11.37 -17.93 -15.00
C LYS A 153 10.92 -18.81 -16.16
N LYS A 154 9.76 -18.54 -16.77
CA LYS A 154 9.24 -19.35 -17.87
C LYS A 154 9.95 -19.07 -19.20
N ILE A 155 10.46 -17.85 -19.40
CA ILE A 155 11.20 -17.44 -20.61
C ILE A 155 12.65 -17.95 -20.59
N ASN A 156 13.25 -18.11 -19.40
CA ASN A 156 14.63 -18.63 -19.26
C ASN A 156 14.71 -20.18 -19.27
N HIS A 157 13.62 -20.87 -19.61
CA HIS A 157 13.55 -22.34 -19.69
C HIS A 157 13.10 -22.85 -21.07
N THR A 158 13.24 -22.03 -22.12
CA THR A 158 13.11 -22.39 -23.54
C THR A 158 14.33 -21.91 -24.28
#